data_AF-A0A1F5ATN7-F1
#
_entry.id   AF-A0A1F5ATN7-F1
#
_cell.length_a   1.000
_cell.length_b   1.000
_cell.length_c   1.000
_cell.angle_alpha   90.00
_cell.angle_beta   90.00
_cell.angle_gamma   90.00
#
_symmetry.space_group_name_H-M   'P 1'
#
loop_
_entity.id
_entity.type
_entity.pdbx_description
1 polymer ?
#
loop_
_entity_poly.entity_id
_entity_poly.type
_entity_poly.pdbx_seq_one_letter_code
_entity_poly.pdbx_strand_id
1 'polypeptide(L)'
;MGMVSVLLSSTLLSQSLAEIARKERERRATLQGKKAVVVTNAELAKVKRKPAVEVPAPPPAAAVEKPAAAAPGGGAGPNSPEPPASTGSPPPAVSFPPDLQDLQAKWDKAKEYVELLTLKMGALWQEFNGLRDPNAKEAVRQTISETYVKLQTAQEDETRARREFEKALGESKKEAGPSLWIK
;
A
#
# COMPACT_ATOMS: atom_id res chain seq x y z
N MET A 1 -2.18 -42.95 31.91
CA MET A 1 -3.04 -41.87 32.47
C MET A 1 -2.61 -40.52 31.86
N GLY A 2 -2.70 -40.38 30.54
CA GLY A 2 -2.09 -39.23 29.82
C GLY A 2 -2.98 -38.58 28.75
N MET A 3 -4.22 -39.05 28.60
CA MET A 3 -5.11 -38.59 27.52
C MET A 3 -6.12 -37.50 27.96
N VAL A 4 -6.13 -37.15 29.25
CA VAL A 4 -7.04 -36.13 29.82
C VAL A 4 -6.43 -34.73 29.78
N SER A 5 -5.10 -34.60 29.72
CA SER A 5 -4.42 -33.30 29.80
C SER A 5 -4.50 -32.50 28.49
N VAL A 6 -4.61 -33.16 27.33
CA VAL A 6 -4.69 -32.48 26.02
C VAL A 6 -6.09 -31.91 25.74
N LEU A 7 -7.15 -32.51 26.29
CA LEU A 7 -8.53 -32.07 26.07
C LEU A 7 -8.90 -30.75 26.77
N LEU A 8 -8.13 -30.32 27.78
CA LEU A 8 -8.36 -29.06 28.50
C LEU A 8 -7.76 -27.83 27.83
N SER A 9 -6.89 -27.99 26.81
CA SER A 9 -6.23 -26.85 26.16
C SER A 9 -7.08 -26.16 25.08
N SER A 10 -8.16 -26.79 24.62
CA SER A 10 -9.02 -26.25 23.56
C SER A 10 -10.10 -25.27 24.04
N THR A 11 -10.34 -25.13 25.34
CA THR A 11 -11.41 -24.25 25.88
C THR A 11 -10.94 -22.83 26.20
N LEU A 12 -9.63 -22.55 26.12
CA LEU A 12 -9.04 -21.24 26.41
C LEU A 12 -9.32 -20.18 25.32
N LEU A 13 -9.65 -20.57 24.09
CA LEU A 13 -9.98 -19.61 23.01
C LEU A 13 -11.44 -19.09 23.09
N SER A 14 -12.34 -19.79 23.80
CA SER A 14 -13.76 -19.44 23.90
C SER A 14 -14.07 -18.31 24.89
N GLN A 15 -13.11 -17.90 25.71
CA GLN A 15 -13.29 -16.78 26.65
C GLN A 15 -13.33 -15.41 25.92
N SER A 16 -12.86 -15.32 24.67
CA SER A 16 -12.70 -14.04 23.96
C SER A 16 -13.97 -13.45 23.35
N LEU A 17 -15.00 -14.25 23.01
CA LEU A 17 -16.21 -13.72 22.34
C LEU A 17 -17.08 -12.87 23.27
N ALA A 18 -17.22 -13.28 24.53
CA ALA A 18 -17.98 -12.52 25.52
C ALA A 18 -17.29 -11.19 25.85
N GLU A 19 -15.95 -11.18 25.90
CA GLU A 19 -15.15 -9.98 26.12
C GLU A 19 -15.21 -9.03 24.91
N ILE A 20 -15.16 -9.57 23.69
CA ILE A 20 -15.33 -8.78 22.45
C ILE A 20 -16.73 -8.16 22.39
N ALA A 21 -17.77 -8.92 22.73
CA ALA A 21 -19.13 -8.41 22.77
C ALA A 21 -19.32 -7.30 23.82
N ARG A 22 -18.67 -7.42 24.99
CA ARG A 22 -18.66 -6.37 26.02
C ARG A 22 -17.90 -5.13 25.56
N LYS A 23 -16.69 -5.28 25.03
CA LYS A 23 -15.90 -4.17 24.47
C LYS A 23 -16.62 -3.44 23.33
N GLU A 24 -17.30 -4.17 22.45
CA GLU A 24 -18.09 -3.56 21.38
C GLU A 24 -19.33 -2.84 21.92
N ARG A 25 -19.99 -3.38 22.95
CA ARG A 25 -21.09 -2.70 23.65
C ARG A 25 -20.62 -1.42 24.35
N GLU A 26 -19.46 -1.45 25.00
CA GLU A 26 -18.81 -0.28 25.63
C GLU A 26 -18.39 0.77 24.59
N ARG A 27 -17.84 0.35 23.46
CA ARG A 27 -17.54 1.24 22.32
C ARG A 27 -18.81 1.90 21.78
N ARG A 28 -19.92 1.17 21.68
CA ARG A 28 -21.20 1.75 21.27
C ARG A 28 -21.80 2.68 22.32
N ALA A 29 -21.70 2.34 23.61
CA ALA A 29 -22.16 3.20 24.69
C ALA A 29 -21.36 4.51 24.78
N THR A 30 -20.05 4.47 24.53
CA THR A 30 -19.20 5.67 24.47
C THR A 30 -19.45 6.55 23.24
N LEU A 31 -20.08 6.01 22.19
CA LEU A 31 -20.50 6.75 21.00
C LEU A 31 -21.97 7.21 21.07
N GLN A 32 -22.80 6.56 21.88
CA GLN A 32 -24.17 7.01 22.17
C GLN A 32 -24.12 8.34 22.94
N GLY A 33 -24.74 9.37 22.37
CA GLY A 33 -24.77 10.72 22.96
C GLY A 33 -23.64 11.65 22.50
N LYS A 34 -22.59 11.13 21.83
CA LYS A 34 -21.65 11.99 21.10
C LYS A 34 -22.31 12.42 19.79
N LYS A 35 -22.57 13.71 19.65
CA LYS A 35 -23.03 14.29 18.37
C LYS A 35 -21.90 14.09 17.36
N ALA A 36 -22.02 13.09 16.49
CA ALA A 36 -21.16 12.98 15.32
C ALA A 36 -21.30 14.30 14.54
N VAL A 37 -20.18 14.95 14.25
CA VAL A 37 -20.17 16.15 13.41
C VAL A 37 -20.47 15.69 12.00
N VAL A 38 -21.75 15.65 11.66
CA VAL A 38 -22.23 15.36 10.31
C VAL A 38 -22.11 16.66 9.54
N VAL A 39 -20.96 16.85 8.87
CA VAL A 39 -20.80 17.96 7.93
C VAL A 39 -21.72 17.70 6.75
N THR A 40 -22.81 18.44 6.67
CA THR A 40 -23.79 18.31 5.57
C THR A 40 -23.41 19.18 4.38
N ASN A 41 -23.89 18.84 3.18
CA ASN A 41 -23.68 19.67 1.97
C ASN A 41 -24.17 21.13 2.15
N ALA A 42 -25.18 21.34 3.00
CA ALA A 42 -25.67 22.69 3.34
C ALA A 42 -24.68 23.49 4.20
N GLU A 43 -23.83 22.82 4.99
CA GLU A 43 -22.78 23.45 5.79
C GLU A 43 -21.56 23.81 4.94
N LEU A 44 -21.23 22.99 3.95
CA LEU A 44 -20.20 23.29 2.95
C LEU A 44 -20.50 24.56 2.13
N ALA A 45 -21.78 24.88 1.88
CA ALA A 45 -22.20 26.08 1.16
C ALA A 45 -22.03 27.38 1.94
N LYS A 46 -21.97 27.31 3.28
CA LYS A 46 -21.80 28.48 4.17
C LYS A 46 -20.34 28.87 4.35
N VAL A 47 -19.41 27.95 4.04
CA VAL A 47 -17.98 28.23 4.05
C VAL A 47 -17.64 29.01 2.79
N LYS A 48 -17.39 30.31 2.94
CA LYS A 48 -16.89 31.17 1.86
C LYS A 48 -15.50 30.68 1.46
N ARG A 49 -15.42 29.85 0.42
CA ARG A 49 -14.16 29.46 -0.19
C ARG A 49 -13.47 30.70 -0.73
N LYS A 50 -12.32 31.06 -0.16
CA LYS A 50 -11.39 31.98 -0.83
C LYS A 50 -10.82 31.26 -2.05
N PRO A 51 -10.73 31.91 -3.22
CA PRO A 51 -10.12 31.30 -4.40
C PRO A 51 -8.66 30.96 -4.08
N ALA A 52 -8.24 29.73 -4.36
CA ALA A 52 -6.88 29.28 -4.11
C ALA A 52 -5.86 29.84 -5.13
N VAL A 53 -6.33 30.48 -6.21
CA VAL A 53 -5.51 31.16 -7.20
C VAL A 53 -6.24 32.42 -7.65
N GLU A 54 -5.60 33.57 -7.44
CA GLU A 54 -6.04 34.87 -7.94
C GLU A 54 -5.23 35.15 -9.21
N VAL A 55 -5.84 34.98 -10.38
CA VAL A 55 -5.23 35.39 -11.65
C VAL A 55 -5.60 36.87 -11.86
N PRO A 56 -4.64 37.81 -11.82
CA PRO A 56 -4.93 39.21 -12.08
C PRO A 56 -5.43 39.37 -13.53
N ALA A 57 -6.56 40.07 -13.68
CA ALA A 57 -7.11 40.41 -14.99
C ALA A 57 -6.16 41.38 -15.72
N PRO A 58 -5.81 41.12 -16.99
CA PRO A 58 -5.00 42.04 -17.78
C PRO A 58 -5.81 43.30 -18.19
N PRO A 59 -5.18 44.49 -18.21
CA PRO A 59 -5.84 45.75 -18.60
C PRO A 59 -6.19 45.77 -20.11
N PRO A 60 -7.15 46.62 -20.52
CA PRO A 60 -7.66 46.62 -21.89
C PRO A 60 -6.65 47.25 -22.84
N ALA A 61 -6.23 46.50 -23.86
CA ALA A 61 -5.43 47.04 -24.96
C ALA A 61 -6.30 47.17 -26.21
N ALA A 62 -6.47 48.42 -26.64
CA ALA A 62 -6.99 48.79 -27.94
C ALA A 62 -6.15 48.17 -29.07
N ALA A 63 -6.83 47.86 -30.17
CA ALA A 63 -6.34 47.23 -31.38
C ALA A 63 -5.20 48.00 -32.06
N VAL A 64 -4.16 47.28 -32.52
CA VAL A 64 -3.45 47.55 -33.78
C VAL A 64 -2.93 46.21 -34.36
N GLU A 65 -3.18 46.01 -35.65
CA GLU A 65 -2.97 44.77 -36.41
C GLU A 65 -1.53 44.54 -36.94
N LYS A 66 -1.09 43.26 -36.86
CA LYS A 66 -0.29 42.40 -37.80
C LYS A 66 1.12 42.82 -38.30
N PRO A 67 1.93 41.91 -38.93
CA PRO A 67 1.89 40.43 -39.03
C PRO A 67 3.28 39.70 -38.92
N ALA A 68 3.30 38.42 -38.52
CA ALA A 68 4.27 37.35 -38.88
C ALA A 68 4.03 36.14 -37.92
N ALA A 69 4.25 34.85 -38.19
CA ALA A 69 4.45 34.00 -39.36
C ALA A 69 4.30 32.52 -38.87
N ALA A 70 4.05 31.59 -39.81
CA ALA A 70 4.28 30.13 -39.74
C ALA A 70 3.45 29.22 -38.80
N ALA A 71 2.91 28.14 -39.40
CA ALA A 71 2.31 26.94 -38.82
C ALA A 71 3.40 25.85 -38.57
N PRO A 72 3.06 24.57 -38.35
CA PRO A 72 2.27 23.90 -37.29
C PRO A 72 3.17 22.98 -36.42
N GLY A 73 2.78 22.64 -35.19
CA GLY A 73 3.47 21.63 -34.35
C GLY A 73 2.46 20.98 -33.38
N GLY A 74 2.47 19.68 -33.08
CA GLY A 74 3.60 18.77 -33.00
C GLY A 74 4.27 18.89 -31.62
N GLY A 75 3.94 18.00 -30.68
CA GLY A 75 4.59 17.85 -29.38
C GLY A 75 3.83 16.81 -28.55
N ALA A 76 4.30 15.57 -28.33
CA ALA A 76 5.53 15.17 -27.63
C ALA A 76 5.67 15.93 -26.29
N GLY A 77 5.49 15.22 -25.17
CA GLY A 77 5.62 15.76 -23.81
C GLY A 77 7.09 16.06 -23.43
N PRO A 78 7.49 16.02 -22.15
CA PRO A 78 6.74 15.93 -20.88
C PRO A 78 7.09 17.08 -19.91
N ASN A 79 6.30 17.32 -18.85
CA ASN A 79 6.83 17.93 -17.62
C ASN A 79 5.88 17.70 -16.44
N SER A 80 6.26 16.77 -15.57
CA SER A 80 5.70 16.58 -14.22
C SER A 80 6.13 17.72 -13.30
N PRO A 81 5.25 18.27 -12.46
CA PRO A 81 5.65 19.13 -11.34
C PRO A 81 5.95 18.30 -10.08
N GLU A 82 7.12 18.57 -9.51
CA GLU A 82 7.62 18.15 -8.20
C GLU A 82 6.83 18.77 -7.03
N PRO A 83 6.70 18.06 -5.90
CA PRO A 83 6.62 18.73 -4.60
C PRO A 83 7.45 18.00 -3.51
N PRO A 84 7.59 18.58 -2.31
CA PRO A 84 8.50 19.65 -1.92
C PRO A 84 9.65 19.12 -1.02
N ALA A 85 10.71 19.92 -0.89
CA ALA A 85 11.84 19.66 -0.02
C ALA A 85 11.43 19.53 1.46
N SER A 86 11.47 18.30 1.97
CA SER A 86 11.43 18.01 3.41
C SER A 86 12.79 18.36 4.01
N THR A 87 12.83 19.39 4.84
CA THR A 87 14.01 19.72 5.65
C THR A 87 14.06 18.76 6.83
N GLY A 88 14.60 17.57 6.58
CA GLY A 88 15.03 16.64 7.61
C GLY A 88 16.42 16.19 7.19
N SER A 89 17.44 16.47 8.00
CA SER A 89 18.77 15.88 7.80
C SER A 89 18.59 14.38 7.57
N PRO A 90 19.03 13.83 6.43
CA PRO A 90 18.99 12.40 6.25
C PRO A 90 19.80 11.78 7.39
N PRO A 91 19.32 10.70 8.04
CA PRO A 91 20.22 9.87 8.83
C PRO A 91 21.43 9.55 7.94
N PRO A 92 22.65 9.49 8.47
CA PRO A 92 23.84 9.25 7.66
C PRO A 92 23.55 8.08 6.75
N ALA A 93 23.49 8.35 5.44
CA ALA A 93 23.24 7.33 4.45
C ALA A 93 24.39 6.35 4.59
N VAL A 94 24.15 5.26 5.32
CA VAL A 94 24.98 4.08 5.21
C VAL A 94 24.80 3.70 3.76
N SER A 95 25.74 4.11 2.91
CA SER A 95 25.68 3.89 1.48
C SER A 95 25.84 2.40 1.28
N PHE A 96 24.73 1.66 1.35
CA PHE A 96 24.72 0.29 0.91
C PHE A 96 25.09 0.28 -0.57
N PRO A 97 25.95 -0.65 -1.01
CA PRO A 97 26.22 -0.89 -2.42
C PRO A 97 24.90 -0.85 -3.22
N PRO A 98 24.88 -0.21 -4.40
CA PRO A 98 23.65 -0.08 -5.20
C PRO A 98 23.00 -1.45 -5.48
N ASP A 99 23.81 -2.50 -5.66
CA ASP A 99 23.34 -3.87 -5.85
C ASP A 99 22.54 -4.41 -4.64
N LEU A 100 22.93 -4.08 -3.40
CA LEU A 100 22.18 -4.49 -2.21
C LEU A 100 20.84 -3.78 -2.10
N GLN A 101 20.77 -2.50 -2.48
CA GLN A 101 19.52 -1.75 -2.48
C GLN A 101 18.54 -2.30 -3.54
N ASP A 102 19.05 -2.66 -4.72
CA ASP A 102 18.23 -3.29 -5.76
C ASP A 102 17.68 -4.65 -5.32
N LEU A 103 18.49 -5.47 -4.63
CA LEU A 103 18.04 -6.76 -4.09
C LEU A 103 17.01 -6.56 -2.97
N GLN A 104 17.19 -5.56 -2.10
CA GLN A 104 16.21 -5.21 -1.08
C GLN A 104 14.88 -4.78 -1.70
N ALA A 105 14.92 -3.88 -2.68
CA ALA A 105 13.72 -3.40 -3.36
C ALA A 105 12.99 -4.53 -4.10
N LYS A 106 13.70 -5.53 -4.65
CA LYS A 106 13.10 -6.73 -5.24
C LYS A 106 12.39 -7.58 -4.18
N TRP A 107 13.01 -7.80 -3.02
CA TRP A 107 12.39 -8.54 -1.93
C TRP A 107 11.15 -7.83 -1.40
N ASP A 108 11.20 -6.51 -1.23
CA ASP A 108 10.05 -5.74 -0.74
C ASP A 108 8.89 -5.77 -1.74
N LYS A 109 9.15 -5.62 -3.04
CA LYS A 109 8.12 -5.81 -4.08
C LYS A 109 7.51 -7.21 -4.07
N ALA A 110 8.31 -8.24 -3.83
CA ALA A 110 7.81 -9.61 -3.74
C ALA A 110 6.86 -9.79 -2.54
N LYS A 111 7.18 -9.20 -1.38
CA LYS A 111 6.28 -9.17 -0.22
C LYS A 111 4.97 -8.46 -0.54
N GLU A 112 5.04 -7.25 -1.10
CA GLU A 112 3.85 -6.47 -1.45
C GLU A 112 2.93 -7.25 -2.39
N TYR A 113 3.52 -8.01 -3.33
CA TYR A 113 2.75 -8.85 -4.24
C TYR A 113 2.07 -10.03 -3.53
N VAL A 114 2.75 -10.68 -2.58
CA VAL A 114 2.14 -11.72 -1.73
C VAL A 114 0.99 -11.15 -0.90
N GLU A 115 1.18 -9.97 -0.31
CA GLU A 115 0.15 -9.28 0.48
C GLU A 115 -1.07 -8.94 -0.38
N LEU A 116 -0.86 -8.39 -1.58
CA LEU A 116 -1.93 -8.08 -2.53
C LEU A 116 -2.74 -9.34 -2.89
N LEU A 117 -2.05 -10.44 -3.21
CA LEU A 117 -2.73 -11.70 -3.56
C LEU A 117 -3.45 -12.31 -2.37
N THR A 118 -2.91 -12.16 -1.15
CA THR A 118 -3.55 -12.60 0.08
C THR A 118 -4.83 -11.80 0.35
N LEU A 119 -4.79 -10.48 0.17
CA LEU A 119 -5.96 -9.61 0.27
C LEU A 119 -7.03 -10.01 -0.77
N LYS A 120 -6.60 -10.23 -2.03
CA LYS A 120 -7.49 -10.69 -3.10
C LYS A 120 -8.12 -12.04 -2.76
N MET A 121 -7.35 -12.98 -2.22
CA MET A 121 -7.85 -14.29 -1.79
C MET A 121 -8.96 -14.14 -0.73
N GLY A 122 -8.75 -13.27 0.26
CA GLY A 122 -9.76 -12.96 1.27
C GLY A 122 -11.04 -12.38 0.66
N ALA A 123 -10.92 -11.41 -0.26
CA ALA A 123 -12.05 -10.79 -0.93
C ALA A 123 -12.85 -11.79 -1.78
N LEU A 124 -12.16 -12.66 -2.54
CA LEU A 124 -12.79 -13.70 -3.36
C LEU A 124 -13.57 -14.70 -2.50
N TRP A 125 -13.05 -15.08 -1.34
CA TRP A 125 -13.77 -15.95 -0.41
C TRP A 125 -15.01 -15.27 0.17
N GLN A 126 -14.96 -13.97 0.45
CA GLN A 126 -16.14 -13.22 0.88
C GLN A 126 -17.19 -13.17 -0.22
N GLU A 127 -16.79 -12.89 -1.46
CA GLU A 127 -17.67 -12.88 -2.63
C GLU A 127 -18.31 -14.26 -2.85
N PHE A 128 -17.52 -15.33 -2.85
CA PHE A 128 -18.01 -16.70 -3.01
C PHE A 128 -19.09 -17.04 -1.97
N ASN A 129 -18.90 -16.65 -0.71
CA ASN A 129 -19.86 -16.91 0.35
C ASN A 129 -21.10 -16.00 0.28
N GLY A 130 -21.00 -14.83 -0.35
CA GLY A 130 -22.11 -13.92 -0.59
C GLY A 130 -22.99 -14.30 -1.78
N LEU A 131 -22.46 -15.05 -2.75
CA LEU A 131 -23.16 -15.42 -3.97
C LEU A 131 -24.17 -16.56 -3.76
N ARG A 132 -25.36 -16.38 -4.37
CA ARG A 132 -26.47 -17.35 -4.38
C ARG A 132 -26.54 -18.14 -5.69
N ASP A 133 -26.14 -17.52 -6.81
CA ASP A 133 -26.18 -18.14 -8.13
C ASP A 133 -25.05 -19.18 -8.30
N PRO A 134 -25.36 -20.45 -8.65
CA PRO A 134 -24.34 -21.48 -8.82
C PRO A 134 -23.33 -21.18 -9.94
N ASN A 135 -23.75 -20.52 -11.03
CA ASN A 135 -22.85 -20.22 -12.14
C ASN A 135 -21.83 -19.14 -11.77
N ALA A 136 -22.29 -18.05 -11.14
CA ALA A 136 -21.39 -17.04 -10.58
C ALA A 136 -20.43 -17.63 -9.53
N LYS A 137 -20.90 -18.56 -8.69
CA LYS A 137 -20.05 -19.25 -7.72
C LYS A 137 -18.94 -20.06 -8.38
N GLU A 138 -19.21 -20.73 -9.49
CA GLU A 138 -18.19 -21.51 -10.19
C GLU A 138 -17.13 -20.60 -10.84
N ALA A 139 -17.53 -19.45 -11.40
CA ALA A 139 -16.57 -18.46 -11.91
C ALA A 139 -15.65 -17.91 -10.79
N VAL A 140 -16.20 -17.60 -9.62
CA VAL A 140 -15.39 -17.17 -8.46
C VAL A 140 -14.51 -18.31 -7.95
N ARG A 141 -15.00 -19.56 -7.92
CA ARG A 141 -14.22 -20.73 -7.53
C ARG A 141 -13.00 -20.94 -8.43
N GLN A 142 -13.17 -20.77 -9.74
CA GLN A 142 -12.05 -20.80 -10.68
C GLN A 142 -11.07 -19.66 -10.40
N THR A 143 -11.57 -18.45 -10.14
CA THR A 143 -10.70 -17.32 -9.81
C THR A 143 -9.93 -17.53 -8.50
N ILE A 144 -10.54 -18.21 -7.51
CA ILE A 144 -9.89 -18.62 -6.26
C ILE A 144 -8.75 -19.59 -6.57
N SER A 145 -8.96 -20.63 -7.38
CA SER A 145 -7.89 -21.59 -7.69
C SER A 145 -6.74 -20.93 -8.46
N GLU A 146 -7.03 -20.07 -9.43
CA GLU A 146 -6.01 -19.33 -10.17
C GLU A 146 -5.21 -18.39 -9.27
N THR A 147 -5.88 -17.68 -8.35
CA THR A 147 -5.21 -16.78 -7.40
C THR A 147 -4.38 -17.57 -6.40
N TYR A 148 -4.79 -18.78 -6.03
CA TYR A 148 -4.05 -19.64 -5.11
C TYR A 148 -2.72 -20.09 -5.73
N VAL A 149 -2.73 -20.52 -7.00
CA VAL A 149 -1.50 -20.86 -7.72
C VAL A 149 -0.56 -19.66 -7.80
N LYS A 150 -1.08 -18.47 -8.15
CA LYS A 150 -0.28 -17.23 -8.18
C LYS A 150 0.32 -16.89 -6.83
N LEU A 151 -0.43 -17.10 -5.74
CA LEU A 151 0.03 -16.85 -4.39
C LEU A 151 1.17 -17.80 -4.01
N GLN A 152 1.07 -19.09 -4.35
CA GLN A 152 2.15 -20.05 -4.13
C GLN A 152 3.43 -19.63 -4.88
N THR A 153 3.31 -19.28 -6.16
CA THR A 153 4.45 -18.78 -6.94
C THR A 153 5.03 -17.49 -6.35
N ALA A 154 4.19 -16.55 -5.94
CA ALA A 154 4.64 -15.31 -5.31
C ALA A 154 5.37 -15.56 -3.97
N GLN A 155 4.92 -16.52 -3.17
CA GLN A 155 5.62 -16.93 -1.94
C GLN A 155 6.98 -17.57 -2.24
N GLU A 156 7.06 -18.41 -3.26
CA GLU A 156 8.34 -18.97 -3.72
C GLU A 156 9.30 -17.87 -4.19
N ASP A 157 8.80 -16.90 -4.95
CA ASP A 157 9.59 -15.75 -5.41
C ASP A 157 10.04 -14.85 -4.25
N GLU A 158 9.18 -14.62 -3.25
CA GLU A 158 9.54 -13.88 -2.03
C GLU A 158 10.64 -14.59 -1.23
N THR A 159 10.51 -15.91 -1.04
CA THR A 159 11.56 -16.70 -0.37
C THR A 159 12.86 -16.73 -1.17
N ARG A 160 12.79 -16.73 -2.51
CA ARG A 160 13.96 -16.64 -3.39
C ARG A 160 14.65 -15.29 -3.27
N ALA A 161 13.90 -14.20 -3.42
CA ALA A 161 14.42 -12.84 -3.31
C ALA A 161 15.04 -12.58 -1.92
N ARG A 162 14.43 -13.12 -0.86
CA ARG A 162 14.98 -13.09 0.50
C ARG A 162 16.34 -13.78 0.57
N ARG A 163 16.46 -15.00 0.03
CA ARG A 163 17.73 -15.75 0.05
C ARG A 163 18.81 -15.05 -0.76
N GLU A 164 18.47 -14.46 -1.89
CA GLU A 164 19.41 -13.67 -2.69
C GLU A 164 19.93 -12.45 -1.92
N PHE A 165 19.03 -11.71 -1.27
CA PHE A 165 19.40 -10.56 -0.42
C PHE A 165 20.29 -10.98 0.75
N GLU A 166 19.94 -12.05 1.48
CA GLU A 166 20.73 -12.58 2.60
C GLU A 166 22.12 -13.06 2.13
N LYS A 167 22.20 -13.69 0.95
CA LYS A 167 23.46 -14.14 0.36
C LYS A 167 24.36 -12.95 0.01
N ALA A 168 23.82 -11.94 -0.68
CA ALA A 168 24.57 -10.75 -1.04
C ALA A 168 25.04 -9.95 0.20
N LEU A 169 24.23 -9.91 1.26
CA LEU A 169 24.61 -9.33 2.54
C LEU A 169 25.77 -10.10 3.19
N GLY A 170 25.76 -11.44 3.09
CA GLY A 170 26.85 -12.30 3.56
C GLY A 170 28.15 -12.12 2.79
N GLU A 171 28.07 -11.98 1.46
CA GLU A 171 29.22 -11.72 0.58
C GLU A 171 29.80 -10.34 0.83
N SER A 172 28.96 -9.30 0.93
CA SER A 172 29.38 -7.93 1.25
C SER A 172 30.09 -7.85 2.60
N LYS A 173 29.64 -8.61 3.61
CA LYS A 173 30.32 -8.68 4.92
C LYS A 173 31.68 -9.39 4.85
N LYS A 174 31.85 -10.37 3.96
CA LYS A 174 33.13 -11.07 3.76
C LYS A 174 34.13 -10.19 3.02
N GLU A 175 33.68 -9.44 2.01
CA GLU A 175 34.52 -8.48 1.27
C GLU A 175 34.88 -7.24 2.09
N ALA A 176 33.97 -6.78 2.96
CA ALA A 176 34.24 -5.73 3.94
C ALA A 176 35.12 -6.19 5.12
N GLY A 177 35.39 -7.49 5.23
CA GLY A 177 36.41 -8.01 6.13
C GLY A 177 37.77 -7.40 5.77
N PRO A 178 38.61 -7.04 6.75
CA PRO A 178 39.78 -6.23 6.47
C PRO A 178 40.71 -7.00 5.53
N SER A 179 40.85 -6.42 4.33
CA SER A 179 41.77 -6.83 3.26
C SER A 179 43.22 -6.59 3.72
N LEU A 180 43.64 -7.30 4.77
CA LEU A 180 44.98 -7.29 5.32
C LEU A 180 45.79 -8.33 4.58
N TRP A 181 46.11 -8.03 3.34
CA TRP A 181 47.20 -8.69 2.65
C TRP A 181 48.30 -7.68 2.41
N ILE A 182 49.42 -7.96 3.10
CA ILE A 182 50.80 -7.79 2.63
C ILE A 182 51.40 -6.40 2.94
N LYS A 183 52.63 -6.29 3.46
CA LYS A 183 53.82 -7.15 3.26
C LYS A 183 54.67 -7.34 4.51
#